data_AF-A0A819IPS7-F1
#
_entry.id   AF-A0A819IPS7-F1
#
_cell.length_a   1.000
_cell.length_b   1.000
_cell.length_c   1.000
_cell.angle_alpha   90.00
_cell.angle_beta   90.00
_cell.angle_gamma   90.00
#
_symmetry.space_group_name_H-M   'P 1'
#
loop_
_entity.id
_entity.type
_entity.pdbx_description
1 polymer ?
#
loop_
_entity_poly.entity_id
_entity_poly.type
_entity_poly.pdbx_seq_one_letter_code
_entity_poly.pdbx_strand_id
1 'polypeptide(L)'
;MDPKTKSIHDTLNPTYDALFEWQASLAKIRRQRLYLSIRNNSPLFKQERTYMGDLQIDLSNMDPEKKSIAWYALQQSNTSGGGIIKVKDDTLESNE
;
A
#
# COMPACT_ATOMS: atom_id res chain seq x y z
N MET A 1 15.74 1.50 -2.88
CA MET A 1 14.56 1.80 -3.71
C MET A 1 13.35 1.28 -2.98
N ASP A 2 12.28 2.06 -2.90
CA ASP A 2 11.04 1.58 -2.28
C ASP A 2 10.37 0.54 -3.17
N PRO A 3 9.81 -0.54 -2.59
CA PRO A 3 9.06 -1.53 -3.33
C PRO A 3 7.86 -0.91 -4.05
N LYS A 4 7.60 -1.35 -5.28
CA LYS A 4 6.47 -0.90 -6.11
C LYS A 4 5.88 -2.06 -6.88
N THR A 5 4.59 -1.97 -7.19
CA THR A 5 3.90 -2.91 -8.08
C THR A 5 4.21 -2.60 -9.55
N LYS A 6 3.80 -3.50 -10.45
CA LYS A 6 3.77 -3.20 -11.89
C LYS A 6 2.70 -2.16 -12.18
N SER A 7 2.96 -1.28 -13.15
CA SER A 7 1.93 -0.39 -13.67
C SER A 7 0.94 -1.21 -14.50
N ILE A 8 -0.35 -1.00 -14.22
CA ILE A 8 -1.46 -1.58 -14.98
C ILE A 8 -2.12 -0.41 -15.69
N HIS A 9 -2.33 -0.56 -16.99
CA HIS A 9 -2.86 0.47 -17.88
C HIS A 9 -4.34 0.21 -18.17
N ASP A 10 -5.03 1.25 -18.64
CA ASP A 10 -6.40 1.17 -19.18
C ASP A 10 -7.47 0.61 -18.21
N THR A 11 -7.28 0.78 -16.90
CA THR A 11 -8.27 0.41 -15.88
C THR A 11 -8.19 1.32 -14.65
N LEU A 12 -9.35 1.63 -14.07
CA LEU A 12 -9.47 2.32 -12.77
C LEU A 12 -9.56 1.33 -11.59
N ASN A 13 -9.70 0.03 -11.86
CA ASN A 13 -9.80 -1.03 -10.86
C ASN A 13 -8.68 -2.06 -11.06
N PRO A 14 -7.40 -1.68 -10.88
CA PRO A 14 -6.27 -2.59 -11.08
C PRO A 14 -6.21 -3.67 -9.98
N THR A 15 -5.96 -4.92 -10.38
CA THR A 15 -5.61 -6.02 -9.47
C THR A 15 -4.09 -6.23 -9.51
N TYR A 16 -3.41 -5.96 -8.41
CA TYR A 16 -1.95 -6.02 -8.36
C TYR A 16 -1.37 -7.37 -7.92
N ASP A 17 -2.06 -8.08 -7.01
CA ASP A 17 -1.63 -9.36 -6.40
C ASP A 17 -0.13 -9.41 -6.06
N ALA A 18 0.36 -8.34 -5.44
CA ALA A 18 1.77 -8.19 -5.08
C ALA A 18 1.97 -8.44 -3.58
N LEU A 19 3.04 -9.18 -3.25
CA LEU A 19 3.50 -9.40 -1.89
C LEU A 19 4.79 -8.60 -1.66
N PHE A 20 4.85 -7.90 -0.52
CA PHE A 20 6.04 -7.21 -0.04
C PHE A 20 6.35 -7.69 1.37
N GLU A 21 7.61 -8.03 1.62
CA GLU A 21 8.07 -8.54 2.90
C GLU A 21 9.15 -7.63 3.47
N TRP A 22 9.08 -7.39 4.78
CA TRP A 22 10.06 -6.59 5.52
C TRP A 22 10.52 -7.37 6.74
N GLN A 23 11.83 -7.39 6.97
CA GLN A 23 12.40 -7.95 8.19
C GLN A 23 12.66 -6.82 9.20
N ALA A 24 11.95 -6.86 10.33
CA ALA A 24 12.11 -5.91 11.43
C ALA A 24 11.70 -6.57 12.75
N SER A 25 12.28 -6.13 13.86
CA SER A 25 11.83 -6.57 15.18
C SER A 25 10.44 -5.99 15.51
N LEU A 26 9.67 -6.71 16.33
CA LEU A 26 8.37 -6.24 16.78
C LEU A 26 8.43 -4.87 17.47
N ALA A 27 9.49 -4.62 18.25
CA ALA A 27 9.73 -3.32 18.90
C ALA A 27 9.92 -2.18 17.88
N LYS A 28 10.54 -2.47 16.72
CA LYS A 28 10.68 -1.52 15.62
C LYS A 28 9.32 -1.32 14.93
N ILE A 29 8.64 -2.40 14.54
CA ILE A 29 7.35 -2.37 13.83
C ILE A 29 6.32 -1.51 14.58
N ARG A 30 6.21 -1.69 15.90
CA ARG A 30 5.25 -0.96 16.74
C ARG A 30 5.45 0.57 16.78
N ARG A 31 6.56 1.08 16.25
CA ARG A 31 6.87 2.52 16.16
C ARG A 31 6.91 3.02 14.72
N GLN A 32 6.51 2.18 13.76
CA GLN A 32 6.52 2.49 12.34
C GLN A 32 5.12 2.66 11.80
N ARG A 33 5.07 3.25 10.61
CA ARG A 33 3.86 3.35 9.81
C ARG A 33 4.18 2.87 8.40
N LEU A 34 3.24 2.17 7.79
CA LEU A 34 3.34 1.80 6.39
C LEU A 34 2.77 2.94 5.54
N TYR A 35 3.58 3.47 4.63
CA TYR A 35 3.20 4.52 3.70
C TYR A 35 3.05 3.94 2.30
N LEU A 36 1.88 4.13 1.69
CA LEU A 36 1.62 3.74 0.31
C LEU A 36 1.21 4.98 -0.48
N SER A 37 1.74 5.12 -1.69
CA SER A 37 1.37 6.19 -2.62
C SER A 37 0.87 5.57 -3.92
N ILE A 38 -0.32 5.97 -4.35
CA ILE A 38 -0.92 5.52 -5.60
C ILE A 38 -0.65 6.62 -6.63
N ARG A 39 -0.10 6.21 -7.77
CA ARG A 39 0.27 7.12 -8.84
C ARG A 39 -0.11 6.56 -10.20
N ASN A 40 -0.61 7.41 -11.08
CA ASN A 40 -0.86 7.10 -12.47
C ASN A 40 0.36 7.49 -13.33
N ASN A 41 0.86 6.54 -14.12
CA ASN A 41 1.85 6.83 -15.16
C ASN A 41 1.11 7.29 -16.42
N SER A 42 0.93 8.59 -16.60
CA SER A 42 0.38 9.13 -17.85
C SER A 42 1.44 9.13 -18.96
N PRO A 43 1.17 8.54 -20.13
CA PRO A 43 2.09 8.56 -21.28
C PRO A 43 2.06 9.89 -22.06
N LEU A 44 1.11 10.80 -21.76
CA LEU A 44 0.78 11.97 -22.58
C LEU A 44 1.34 13.28 -21.99
N PHE A 45 2.65 13.44 -21.88
CA PHE A 45 3.31 14.71 -21.47
C PHE A 45 3.28 15.04 -19.97
N LYS A 46 4.23 14.47 -19.22
CA LYS A 46 5.08 15.11 -18.18
C LYS A 46 5.86 14.00 -17.49
N GLN A 47 7.13 14.25 -17.21
CA GLN A 47 8.08 13.32 -16.59
C GLN A 47 7.68 12.81 -15.20
N GLU A 48 6.57 13.28 -14.63
CA GLU A 48 6.13 12.95 -13.28
C GLU A 48 4.80 12.19 -13.28
N ARG A 49 4.77 11.09 -12.51
CA ARG A 49 3.56 10.30 -12.28
C ARG A 49 2.51 11.16 -11.60
N THR A 50 1.29 11.19 -12.11
CA THR A 50 0.19 11.91 -11.47
C THR A 50 -0.16 11.24 -10.14
N TYR A 51 -0.07 12.00 -9.06
CA TYR A 51 -0.39 11.52 -7.72
C TYR A 51 -1.90 11.38 -7.52
N MET A 52 -2.35 10.18 -7.17
CA MET A 52 -3.78 9.87 -6.99
C MET A 52 -4.22 9.86 -5.53
N GLY A 53 -3.29 9.66 -4.60
CA GLY A 53 -3.55 9.61 -3.17
C GLY A 53 -2.54 8.75 -2.43
N ASP A 54 -2.63 8.77 -1.11
CA ASP A 54 -1.80 7.98 -0.21
C ASP A 54 -2.62 7.25 0.84
N LEU A 55 -1.95 6.31 1.49
CA LEU A 55 -2.46 5.58 2.63
C LEU A 55 -1.33 5.47 3.66
N GLN A 56 -1.66 5.81 4.90
CA GLN A 56 -0.82 5.61 6.06
C GLN A 56 -1.49 4.60 7.00
N ILE A 57 -0.85 3.45 7.22
CA ILE A 57 -1.31 2.44 8.17
C ILE A 57 -0.41 2.49 9.41
N ASP A 58 -1.02 2.70 10.58
CA ASP A 58 -0.30 2.67 11.85
C ASP A 58 -0.07 1.22 12.30
N LEU A 59 1.19 0.84 12.49
CA LEU A 59 1.59 -0.53 12.86
C LEU A 59 1.74 -0.72 14.38
N SER A 60 1.46 0.31 15.19
CA SER A 60 1.59 0.23 16.66
C SER A 60 0.75 -0.88 17.30
N ASN A 61 -0.44 -1.12 16.76
CA ASN A 61 -1.36 -2.16 17.22
C ASN A 61 -1.33 -3.41 16.33
N MET A 62 -0.32 -3.55 15.46
CA MET A 62 -0.17 -4.73 14.62
C MET A 62 0.13 -5.95 15.48
N ASP A 63 -0.67 -6.99 15.28
CA ASP A 63 -0.53 -8.29 15.91
C ASP A 63 0.02 -9.27 14.86
N PRO A 64 1.30 -9.70 14.96
CA PRO A 64 1.94 -10.54 13.94
C PRO A 64 1.33 -11.94 13.84
N GLU A 65 0.56 -12.38 14.84
CA GLU A 65 -0.15 -13.67 14.79
C GLU A 65 -1.51 -13.55 14.08
N LYS A 66 -2.00 -12.33 13.83
CA LYS A 66 -3.29 -12.09 13.21
C LYS A 66 -3.16 -11.61 11.76
N LYS A 67 -3.57 -12.46 10.83
CA LYS A 67 -3.79 -12.05 9.44
C LYS A 67 -4.97 -11.09 9.36
N SER A 68 -4.81 -10.00 8.62
CA SER A 68 -5.87 -9.03 8.38
C SER A 68 -6.00 -8.71 6.90
N ILE A 69 -7.24 -8.50 6.46
CA ILE A 69 -7.56 -8.05 5.10
C ILE A 69 -8.57 -6.93 5.23
N ALA A 70 -8.22 -5.74 4.75
CA ALA A 70 -9.10 -4.59 4.85
C ALA A 70 -9.03 -3.70 3.60
N TRP A 71 -10.13 -3.00 3.35
CA TRP A 71 -10.20 -1.91 2.39
C TRP A 71 -9.89 -0.59 3.10
N TYR A 72 -8.98 0.17 2.52
CA TYR A 72 -8.55 1.46 3.06
C TYR A 72 -8.89 2.56 2.06
N ALA A 73 -9.55 3.61 2.54
CA ALA A 73 -9.77 4.81 1.75
C ALA A 73 -8.45 5.57 1.57
N LEU A 74 -8.21 6.05 0.36
CA LEU A 74 -7.06 6.90 0.06
C LEU A 74 -7.29 8.29 0.65
N GLN A 75 -6.26 8.82 1.29
CA GLN A 75 -6.20 10.23 1.63
C GLN A 75 -6.05 11.02 0.32
N GLN A 76 -7.00 11.93 0.10
CA GLN A 76 -7.22 12.53 -1.21
C GLN A 76 -6.08 13.50 -1.56
N SER A 77 -5.57 13.38 -2.78
CA SER A 77 -5.04 14.54 -3.49
C SER A 77 -6.21 15.31 -4.11
N ASN A 78 -5.93 16.55 -4.52
CA ASN A 78 -6.78 17.61 -5.12
C ASN A 78 -7.68 17.22 -6.33
N THR A 79 -7.95 15.94 -6.56
CA THR A 79 -8.91 15.38 -7.51
C THR A 79 -10.10 14.75 -6.78
N SER A 80 -11.31 15.17 -7.14
CA SER A 80 -12.61 14.84 -6.52
C SER A 80 -13.04 13.36 -6.60
N GLY A 81 -12.22 12.45 -7.13
CA GLY A 81 -12.62 11.09 -7.50
C GLY A 81 -12.71 10.07 -6.36
N GLY A 82 -11.92 10.21 -5.29
CA GLY A 82 -11.86 9.23 -4.21
C GLY A 82 -11.36 7.84 -4.67
N GLY A 83 -10.85 7.03 -3.76
CA GLY A 83 -10.36 5.68 -4.08
C GLY A 83 -10.21 4.82 -2.85
N ILE A 84 -10.25 3.50 -3.04
CA ILE A 84 -9.97 2.52 -1.98
C ILE A 84 -8.93 1.51 -2.47
N ILE A 85 -8.08 1.04 -1.57
CA ILE A 85 -7.12 -0.04 -1.84
C ILE A 85 -7.33 -1.16 -0.83
N LYS A 86 -7.31 -2.41 -1.31
CA LYS A 86 -7.33 -3.60 -0.45
C LYS A 86 -5.91 -3.99 -0.09
N VAL A 87 -5.62 -4.09 1.19
CA VAL A 87 -4.32 -4.56 1.70
C VAL A 87 -4.54 -5.83 2.52
N LYS A 88 -3.69 -6.84 2.29
CA LYS A 88 -3.64 -8.09 3.05
C LYS A 88 -2.32 -8.16 3.81
N ASP A 89 -2.40 -8.45 5.09
CA ASP A 89 -1.27 -8.84 5.93
C ASP A 89 -1.17 -10.37 5.91
N ASP A 90 0.00 -10.88 5.50
CA ASP A 90 0.34 -12.30 5.51
C ASP A 90 1.63 -12.49 6.30
N THR A 91 1.62 -12.12 7.58
CA THR A 91 2.71 -12.50 8.48
C THR A 91 2.70 -14.04 8.64
N LEU A 92 3.84 -14.66 8.32
CA LEU A 92 4.02 -16.12 8.31
C LEU A 92 3.91 -16.69 9.73
N GLU A 93 3.20 -17.81 9.87
CA GLU A 93 3.26 -18.65 11.07
C GLU A 93 4.72 -19.07 11.30
N SER A 94 5.29 -18.70 12.44
CA SER A 94 6.49 -19.34 12.94
C SER A 94 6.12 -20.77 13.32
N ASN A 95 6.48 -21.74 12.49
CA ASN A 95 6.49 -23.14 12.91
C ASN A 95 7.49 -23.28 14.05
N GLU A 96 6.99 -23.52 15.27
CA GLU A 96 7.75 -24.12 16.38
C GLU A 96 8.18 -25.55 16.05
#